data_AF-A0A956DMQ5-F1
#
_entry.id   AF-A0A956DMQ5-F1
#
_cell.length_a   1.000
_cell.length_b   1.000
_cell.length_c   1.000
_cell.angle_alpha   90.00
_cell.angle_beta   90.00
_cell.angle_gamma   90.00
#
_symmetry.space_group_name_H-M   'P 1'
#
loop_
_entity.id
_entity.type
_entity.pdbx_description
1 polymer ?
#
loop_
_entity_poly.entity_id
_entity_poly.type
_entity_poly.pdbx_seq_one_letter_code
_entity_poly.pdbx_strand_id
1 'polypeptide(L)'
;MSTIAAWGLVALGVVIILVYAQITGSRQMKRILGRLATIGEARLEDGGTVAGTLGDHAYRLKVTSRSVPGSDTSQMWLECHVPMDIGDVVFDLTAVVPGAGGALLEEVRRGERRDVLLGDPAFDEAYVVEVAPEGLAPLALTADVRREILALAPLEIQLTGEGALMLGSCLWHEERVAQIAEVSVTVARSLTSAAKQVVEEPRAGAGYRAMDRSARAAAQLDVSTLEALRRDRAEGAERRGRMMFVAMVAMAAGLFALAAYLMWA
;
A
#
# COMPACT_ATOMS: atom_id res chain seq x y z
N MET A 1 36.13 20.64 34.38
CA MET A 1 36.55 20.31 33.00
C MET A 1 36.26 18.86 32.58
N SER A 2 35.61 18.02 33.39
CA SER A 2 35.40 16.59 33.06
C SER A 2 34.04 16.25 32.44
N THR A 3 33.01 17.08 32.58
CA THR A 3 31.65 16.78 32.10
C THR A 3 31.46 17.10 30.62
N ILE A 4 32.03 18.20 30.12
CA ILE A 4 31.93 18.61 28.70
C ILE A 4 32.56 17.57 27.75
N ALA A 5 33.67 16.96 28.16
CA ALA A 5 34.34 15.92 27.37
C ALA A 5 33.53 14.61 27.29
N ALA A 6 32.81 14.25 28.35
CA ALA A 6 31.99 13.05 28.40
C ALA A 6 30.77 13.15 27.46
N TRP A 7 30.10 14.32 27.45
CA TRP A 7 28.97 14.57 26.53
C TRP A 7 29.38 14.59 25.06
N GLY A 8 30.58 15.10 24.75
CA GLY A 8 31.13 15.07 23.39
C GLY A 8 31.33 13.65 22.85
N LEU A 9 31.78 12.72 23.70
CA LEU A 9 31.99 11.32 23.30
C LEU A 9 30.66 10.56 23.09
N VAL A 10 29.64 10.84 23.92
CA VAL A 10 28.30 10.25 23.76
C VAL A 10 27.64 10.73 22.47
N ALA A 11 27.68 12.04 22.20
CA ALA A 11 27.14 12.60 20.97
C ALA A 11 27.84 12.03 19.72
N LEU A 12 29.17 11.91 19.76
CA LEU A 12 29.95 11.31 18.67
C LEU A 12 29.58 9.82 18.47
N GLY A 13 29.39 9.06 19.55
CA GLY A 13 28.94 7.67 19.48
C GLY A 13 27.57 7.52 18.82
N VAL A 14 26.60 8.37 19.18
CA VAL A 14 25.27 8.38 18.56
C VAL A 14 25.35 8.72 17.07
N VAL A 15 26.14 9.72 16.70
CA VAL A 15 26.34 10.10 15.28
C VAL A 15 26.99 8.95 14.50
N ILE A 16 27.99 8.27 15.06
CA ILE A 16 28.64 7.12 14.41
C ILE A 16 27.64 5.98 14.23
N ILE A 17 26.79 5.68 15.22
CA ILE A 17 25.77 4.63 15.11
C ILE A 17 24.74 4.99 14.03
N LEU A 18 24.27 6.25 13.98
CA LEU A 18 23.33 6.72 12.96
C LEU A 18 23.93 6.68 11.55
N VAL A 19 25.18 7.12 11.39
CA VAL A 19 25.90 7.08 10.11
C VAL A 19 26.17 5.64 9.69
N TYR A 20 26.56 4.76 10.62
CA TYR A 20 26.79 3.35 10.34
C TYR A 20 25.49 2.62 9.94
N ALA A 21 24.36 2.94 10.59
CA ALA A 21 23.03 2.43 10.24
C ALA A 21 22.59 2.91 8.85
N GLN A 22 22.83 4.18 8.50
CA GLN A 22 22.59 4.67 7.13
C GLN A 22 23.48 3.97 6.09
N ILE A 23 24.76 3.78 6.38
CA ILE A 23 25.71 3.17 5.44
C ILE A 23 25.39 1.69 5.22
N THR A 24 25.10 0.92 6.28
CA THR A 24 24.75 -0.50 6.15
C THR A 24 23.43 -0.69 5.42
N GLY A 25 22.42 0.12 5.73
CA GLY A 25 21.16 0.18 4.97
C GLY A 25 21.39 0.46 3.49
N SER A 26 22.26 1.42 3.15
CA SER A 26 22.55 1.78 1.75
C SER A 26 23.24 0.67 0.95
N ARG A 27 24.08 -0.16 1.58
CA ARG A 27 24.81 -1.25 0.89
C ARG A 27 23.91 -2.45 0.61
N GLN A 28 23.02 -2.78 1.54
CA GLN A 28 22.03 -3.83 1.31
C GLN A 28 21.04 -3.37 0.24
N MET A 29 20.55 -2.14 0.36
CA MET A 29 19.67 -1.50 -0.62
C MET A 29 20.30 -1.50 -2.03
N LYS A 30 21.56 -1.09 -2.18
CA LYS A 30 22.27 -1.14 -3.48
C LYS A 30 22.38 -2.54 -4.05
N ARG A 31 22.55 -3.57 -3.23
CA ARG A 31 22.59 -4.98 -3.68
C ARG A 31 21.22 -5.45 -4.16
N ILE A 32 20.17 -5.14 -3.38
CA ILE A 32 18.78 -5.42 -3.75
C ILE A 32 18.49 -4.74 -5.08
N LEU A 33 18.65 -3.41 -5.16
CA LEU A 33 18.43 -2.59 -6.35
C LEU A 33 19.24 -3.08 -7.57
N GLY A 34 20.49 -3.49 -7.37
CA GLY A 34 21.33 -4.06 -8.42
C GLY A 34 20.79 -5.40 -8.96
N ARG A 35 20.17 -6.23 -8.11
CA ARG A 35 19.47 -7.44 -8.55
C ARG A 35 18.12 -7.12 -9.18
N LEU A 36 17.39 -6.12 -8.68
CA LEU A 36 16.13 -5.67 -9.30
C LEU A 36 16.35 -5.21 -10.74
N ALA A 37 17.47 -4.53 -10.99
CA ALA A 37 17.86 -4.07 -12.33
C ALA A 37 18.14 -5.22 -13.32
N THR A 38 18.20 -6.48 -12.87
CA THR A 38 18.36 -7.65 -13.76
C THR A 38 17.03 -8.22 -14.26
N ILE A 39 15.90 -7.72 -13.78
CA ILE A 39 14.56 -8.17 -14.15
C ILE A 39 14.07 -7.37 -15.38
N GLY A 40 14.20 -7.96 -16.57
CA GLY A 40 13.77 -7.32 -17.83
C GLY A 40 14.62 -6.11 -18.21
N GLU A 41 14.01 -5.10 -18.83
CA GLU A 41 14.67 -3.84 -19.22
C GLU A 41 14.74 -2.82 -18.06
N ALA A 42 15.01 -3.31 -16.85
CA ALA A 42 15.00 -2.48 -15.65
C ALA A 42 16.19 -1.52 -15.57
N ARG A 43 15.94 -0.31 -15.06
CA ARG A 43 16.92 0.77 -14.85
C ARG A 43 16.76 1.34 -13.45
N LEU A 44 17.90 1.60 -12.83
CA LEU A 44 17.93 2.30 -11.54
C LEU A 44 17.62 3.78 -11.77
N GLU A 45 16.58 4.28 -11.11
CA GLU A 45 16.23 5.69 -11.04
C GLU A 45 16.79 6.31 -9.74
N ASP A 46 16.81 7.65 -9.69
CA ASP A 46 17.22 8.37 -8.49
C ASP A 46 16.30 8.05 -7.30
N GLY A 47 16.87 8.05 -6.09
CA GLY A 47 16.08 7.85 -4.86
C GLY A 47 15.80 6.39 -4.47
N GLY A 48 16.46 5.42 -5.11
CA GLY A 48 16.33 4.00 -4.73
C GLY A 48 15.08 3.34 -5.31
N THR A 49 14.66 3.80 -6.49
CA THR A 49 13.56 3.22 -7.27
C THR A 49 14.13 2.52 -8.50
N VAL A 50 13.57 1.37 -8.87
CA VAL A 50 13.93 0.64 -10.09
C VAL A 50 12.72 0.65 -11.00
N ALA A 51 12.84 1.29 -12.15
CA ALA A 51 11.81 1.28 -13.18
C ALA A 51 12.13 0.17 -14.19
N GLY A 52 11.11 -0.50 -14.70
CA GLY A 52 11.27 -1.50 -15.75
C GLY A 52 9.99 -1.68 -16.56
N THR A 53 10.04 -2.62 -17.49
CA THR A 53 8.88 -3.03 -18.30
C THR A 53 8.71 -4.54 -18.27
N LEU A 54 7.47 -4.99 -18.24
CA LEU A 54 7.08 -6.38 -18.43
C LEU A 54 6.00 -6.42 -19.52
N GLY A 55 6.42 -6.84 -20.73
CA GLY A 55 5.62 -6.61 -21.93
C GLY A 55 5.37 -5.13 -22.14
N ASP A 56 4.11 -4.75 -22.36
CA ASP A 56 3.73 -3.35 -22.61
C ASP A 56 3.46 -2.52 -21.34
N HIS A 57 3.73 -3.08 -20.15
CA HIS A 57 3.42 -2.44 -18.87
C HIS A 57 4.69 -1.97 -18.18
N ALA A 58 4.76 -0.67 -17.92
CA ALA A 58 5.80 -0.09 -17.08
C ALA A 58 5.52 -0.43 -15.61
N TYR A 59 6.57 -0.66 -14.84
CA TYR A 59 6.47 -0.85 -13.39
C TYR A 59 7.61 -0.10 -12.69
N ARG A 60 7.40 0.27 -11.43
CA ARG A 60 8.42 0.84 -10.55
C ARG A 60 8.47 0.09 -9.23
N LEU A 61 9.63 -0.44 -8.89
CA LEU A 61 9.91 -1.05 -7.60
C LEU A 61 10.55 -0.04 -6.67
N LYS A 62 10.02 0.08 -5.46
CA LYS A 62 10.55 0.96 -4.42
C LYS A 62 10.64 0.19 -3.12
N VAL A 63 11.77 0.33 -2.42
CA VAL A 63 11.88 -0.18 -1.06
C VAL A 63 11.60 0.96 -0.09
N THR A 64 10.60 0.80 0.77
CA THR A 64 10.18 1.80 1.77
C THR A 64 10.32 1.22 3.18
N SER A 65 10.24 2.08 4.19
CA SER A 65 10.15 1.66 5.59
C SER A 65 8.81 2.10 6.13
N ARG A 66 7.97 1.15 6.56
CA ARG A 66 6.60 1.40 7.04
C ARG A 66 6.29 0.50 8.23
N SER A 67 5.48 1.01 9.16
CA SER A 67 4.88 0.19 10.22
C SER A 67 3.93 -0.85 9.61
N VAL A 68 4.00 -2.09 10.09
CA VAL A 68 2.99 -3.10 9.75
C VAL A 68 1.69 -2.75 10.48
N PRO A 69 0.51 -2.85 9.84
CA PRO A 69 -0.76 -2.64 10.53
C PRO A 69 -0.85 -3.47 11.82
N GLY A 70 -1.18 -2.82 12.94
CA GLY A 70 -1.22 -3.47 14.26
C GLY A 70 0.14 -3.68 14.93
N SER A 71 1.23 -3.10 14.41
CA SER A 71 2.56 -3.17 15.02
C SER A 71 3.24 -1.79 15.08
N ASP A 72 3.89 -1.50 16.21
CA ASP A 72 4.77 -0.33 16.38
C ASP A 72 6.14 -0.53 15.73
N THR A 73 6.41 -1.71 15.16
CA THR A 73 7.68 -2.00 14.51
C THR A 73 7.67 -1.55 13.06
N SER A 74 8.62 -0.68 12.69
CA SER A 74 8.88 -0.35 11.29
C SER A 74 9.57 -1.53 10.60
N GLN A 75 9.05 -1.95 9.45
CA GLN A 75 9.65 -2.98 8.60
C GLN A 75 10.01 -2.41 7.23
N MET A 76 10.90 -3.10 6.50
CA MET A 76 11.18 -2.78 5.11
C MET A 76 10.11 -3.39 4.21
N TRP A 77 9.53 -2.56 3.37
CA TRP A 77 8.52 -2.94 2.39
C TRP A 77 9.10 -2.86 1.00
N LEU A 78 8.74 -3.82 0.16
CA LEU A 78 8.89 -3.72 -1.27
C LEU A 78 7.53 -3.36 -1.86
N GLU A 79 7.48 -2.22 -2.53
CA GLU A 79 6.30 -1.71 -3.22
C GLU A 79 6.54 -1.78 -4.72
N CYS A 80 5.62 -2.41 -5.44
CA CYS A 80 5.59 -2.38 -6.90
C CYS A 80 4.44 -1.50 -7.35
N HIS A 81 4.76 -0.46 -8.11
CA HIS A 81 3.84 0.51 -8.66
C HIS A 81 3.71 0.30 -10.16
N VAL A 82 2.50 -0.02 -10.62
CA VAL A 82 2.18 -0.17 -12.04
C VAL A 82 1.23 0.96 -12.41
N PRO A 83 1.68 1.98 -13.18
CA PRO A 83 0.80 3.04 -13.65
C PRO A 83 -0.36 2.46 -14.46
N MET A 84 -1.57 2.94 -14.21
CA MET A 84 -2.76 2.51 -14.91
C MET A 84 -3.53 3.72 -15.42
N ASP A 85 -4.12 3.57 -16.61
CA ASP A 85 -5.07 4.53 -17.15
C ASP A 85 -6.47 3.95 -17.00
N ILE A 86 -6.93 3.90 -15.75
CA ILE A 86 -8.30 3.51 -15.39
C ILE A 86 -8.95 4.68 -14.67
N GLY A 87 -10.22 4.96 -15.03
CA GLY A 87 -10.97 6.12 -14.54
C GLY A 87 -11.33 6.04 -13.05
N ASP A 88 -12.50 6.57 -12.67
CA ASP A 88 -12.97 6.58 -11.27
C ASP A 88 -13.30 5.17 -10.76
N VAL A 89 -12.26 4.45 -10.32
CA VAL A 89 -12.31 3.12 -9.74
C VAL A 89 -11.70 3.17 -8.35
N VAL A 90 -12.34 2.50 -7.39
CA VAL A 90 -11.72 2.16 -6.11
C VAL A 90 -11.38 0.68 -6.15
N PHE A 91 -10.14 0.35 -5.83
CA PHE A 91 -9.71 -1.02 -5.64
C PHE A 91 -8.70 -1.05 -4.50
N ASP A 92 -9.02 -1.83 -3.48
CA ASP A 92 -8.18 -2.08 -2.32
C ASP A 92 -8.39 -3.53 -1.88
N LEU A 93 -7.29 -4.24 -1.73
CA LEU A 93 -7.21 -5.59 -1.24
C LEU A 93 -6.22 -5.59 -0.08
N THR A 94 -6.69 -5.94 1.11
CA THR A 94 -5.89 -5.92 2.33
C THR A 94 -5.84 -7.32 2.93
N ALA A 95 -4.65 -7.81 3.26
CA ALA A 95 -4.47 -9.13 3.87
C ALA A 95 -5.01 -9.18 5.31
N VAL A 96 -5.66 -10.29 5.64
CA VAL A 96 -6.07 -10.63 7.00
C VAL A 96 -4.87 -11.29 7.71
N VAL A 97 -4.11 -10.49 8.46
CA VAL A 97 -2.93 -11.00 9.19
C VAL A 97 -3.37 -11.68 10.49
N PRO A 98 -3.04 -12.97 10.74
CA PRO A 98 -3.38 -13.62 12.00
C PRO A 98 -2.79 -12.87 13.21
N GLY A 99 -3.63 -12.55 14.20
CA GLY A 99 -3.23 -11.82 15.41
C GLY A 99 -3.19 -10.29 15.30
N ALA A 100 -3.12 -9.72 14.08
CA ALA A 100 -3.20 -8.27 13.83
C ALA A 100 -4.46 -7.84 13.05
N GLY A 101 -5.10 -8.77 12.35
CA GLY A 101 -6.26 -8.57 11.47
C GLY A 101 -7.60 -8.36 12.19
N GLY A 102 -7.60 -8.32 13.52
CA GLY A 102 -8.80 -8.05 14.31
C GLY A 102 -9.42 -6.70 13.97
N ALA A 103 -8.60 -5.65 13.81
CA ALA A 103 -9.11 -4.31 13.49
C ALA A 103 -9.82 -4.27 12.13
N LEU A 104 -9.21 -4.86 11.09
CA LEU A 104 -9.77 -4.90 9.74
C LEU A 104 -11.10 -5.66 9.69
N LEU A 105 -11.16 -6.84 10.32
CA LEU A 105 -12.40 -7.62 10.37
C LEU A 105 -13.48 -6.93 11.23
N GLU A 106 -13.09 -6.18 12.26
CA GLU A 106 -14.01 -5.37 13.05
C GLU A 106 -14.57 -4.18 12.27
N GLU A 107 -13.77 -3.51 11.44
CA GLU A 107 -14.25 -2.45 10.52
C GLU A 107 -15.30 -3.00 9.55
N VAL A 108 -15.05 -4.19 8.98
CA VAL A 108 -16.03 -4.88 8.12
C VAL A 108 -17.30 -5.22 8.91
N ARG A 109 -17.18 -5.79 10.12
CA ARG A 109 -18.33 -6.13 10.97
C ARG A 109 -19.18 -4.93 11.36
N ARG A 110 -18.55 -3.76 11.57
CA ARG A 110 -19.24 -2.49 11.88
C ARG A 110 -19.87 -1.84 10.65
N GLY A 111 -19.59 -2.34 9.45
CA GLY A 111 -20.02 -1.73 8.19
C GLY A 111 -19.23 -0.47 7.84
N GLU A 112 -18.09 -0.24 8.48
CA GLU A 112 -17.15 0.85 8.15
C GLU A 112 -16.37 0.53 6.87
N ARG A 113 -16.27 -0.76 6.53
CA ARG A 113 -15.64 -1.25 5.30
C ARG A 113 -16.52 -2.28 4.60
N ARG A 114 -16.62 -2.20 3.27
CA ARG A 114 -17.34 -3.19 2.46
C ARG A 114 -16.37 -4.27 1.99
N ASP A 115 -16.71 -5.52 2.25
CA ASP A 115 -15.97 -6.69 1.77
C ASP A 115 -16.75 -7.40 0.65
N VAL A 116 -16.11 -7.59 -0.49
CA VAL A 116 -16.70 -8.25 -1.67
C VAL A 116 -16.16 -9.67 -1.75
N LEU A 117 -17.01 -10.63 -1.36
CA LEU A 117 -16.68 -12.05 -1.40
C LEU A 117 -16.67 -12.58 -2.84
N LEU A 118 -15.64 -13.35 -3.19
CA LEU A 118 -15.42 -13.87 -4.55
C LEU A 118 -15.85 -15.35 -4.69
N GLY A 119 -16.26 -15.98 -3.59
CA GLY A 119 -16.69 -17.38 -3.57
C GLY A 119 -15.51 -18.36 -3.58
N ASP A 120 -14.33 -17.90 -3.18
CA ASP A 120 -13.11 -18.69 -3.08
C ASP A 120 -12.67 -18.69 -1.62
N PRO A 121 -13.01 -19.72 -0.83
CA PRO A 121 -12.85 -19.69 0.62
C PRO A 121 -11.42 -19.37 1.08
N ALA A 122 -10.41 -19.91 0.39
CA ALA A 122 -9.02 -19.65 0.75
C ALA A 122 -8.62 -18.18 0.52
N PHE A 123 -9.17 -17.56 -0.53
CA PHE A 123 -8.93 -16.16 -0.83
C PHE A 123 -9.73 -15.23 0.09
N ASP A 124 -11.03 -15.52 0.25
CA ASP A 124 -11.96 -14.74 1.06
C ASP A 124 -11.59 -14.78 2.56
N GLU A 125 -10.94 -15.85 3.04
CA GLU A 125 -10.37 -15.91 4.40
C GLU A 125 -9.08 -15.11 4.54
N ALA A 126 -8.29 -15.01 3.47
CA ALA A 126 -6.96 -14.39 3.49
C ALA A 126 -7.01 -12.88 3.22
N TYR A 127 -8.05 -12.37 2.56
CA TYR A 127 -8.11 -11.00 2.07
C TYR A 127 -9.49 -10.38 2.24
N VAL A 128 -9.51 -9.11 2.62
CA VAL A 128 -10.69 -8.24 2.51
C VAL A 128 -10.58 -7.45 1.21
N VAL A 129 -11.63 -7.48 0.39
CA VAL A 129 -11.65 -6.83 -0.92
C VAL A 129 -12.67 -5.70 -0.92
N GLU A 130 -12.18 -4.47 -1.07
CA GLU A 130 -13.01 -3.28 -1.24
C GLU A 130 -12.87 -2.77 -2.67
N VAL A 131 -13.97 -2.84 -3.43
CA VAL A 131 -13.98 -2.41 -4.82
C VAL A 131 -15.21 -1.56 -5.14
N ALA A 132 -15.01 -0.57 -6.01
CA ALA A 132 -16.09 0.13 -6.67
C ALA A 132 -15.69 0.43 -8.12
N PRO A 133 -16.54 0.12 -9.11
CA PRO A 133 -17.87 -0.51 -8.99
C PRO A 133 -17.80 -1.99 -8.56
N GLU A 134 -18.85 -2.50 -7.91
CA GLU A 134 -18.88 -3.86 -7.31
C GLU A 134 -18.64 -4.98 -8.34
N GLY A 135 -19.09 -4.78 -9.58
CA GLY A 135 -18.89 -5.73 -10.67
C GLY A 135 -17.43 -5.90 -11.13
N LEU A 136 -16.52 -5.03 -10.67
CA LEU A 136 -15.12 -5.04 -11.08
C LEU A 136 -14.33 -6.20 -10.45
N ALA A 137 -14.52 -6.48 -9.15
CA ALA A 137 -13.75 -7.51 -8.46
C ALA A 137 -13.88 -8.91 -9.10
N PRO A 138 -15.07 -9.45 -9.40
CA PRO A 138 -15.17 -10.78 -10.03
C PRO A 138 -14.60 -10.83 -11.46
N LEU A 139 -14.52 -9.69 -12.15
CA LEU A 139 -13.90 -9.59 -13.48
C LEU A 139 -12.38 -9.50 -13.40
N ALA A 140 -11.85 -8.73 -12.44
CA ALA A 140 -10.43 -8.48 -12.27
C ALA A 140 -9.72 -9.61 -11.49
N LEU A 141 -10.36 -10.17 -10.47
CA LEU A 141 -9.80 -11.19 -9.59
C LEU A 141 -10.27 -12.59 -10.01
N THR A 142 -9.86 -12.99 -11.21
CA THR A 142 -10.12 -14.34 -11.75
C THR A 142 -9.45 -15.42 -10.89
N ALA A 143 -9.84 -16.68 -11.07
CA ALA A 143 -9.27 -17.79 -10.30
C ALA A 143 -7.73 -17.92 -10.45
N ASP A 144 -7.19 -17.61 -11.63
CA ASP A 144 -5.74 -17.59 -11.85
C ASP A 144 -5.06 -16.43 -11.11
N VAL A 145 -5.64 -15.22 -11.19
CA VAL A 145 -5.13 -14.04 -10.49
C VAL A 145 -5.15 -14.25 -8.98
N ARG A 146 -6.25 -14.80 -8.44
CA ARG A 146 -6.35 -15.12 -7.00
C ARG A 146 -5.31 -16.14 -6.55
N ARG A 147 -5.05 -17.16 -7.36
CA ARG A 147 -4.02 -18.17 -7.09
C ARG A 147 -2.62 -17.53 -7.04
N GLU A 148 -2.32 -16.63 -7.98
CA GLU A 148 -1.05 -15.90 -8.00
C GLU A 148 -0.90 -14.98 -6.77
N ILE A 149 -1.95 -14.24 -6.41
CA ILE A 149 -1.97 -13.40 -5.22
C ILE A 149 -1.76 -14.26 -3.96
N LEU A 150 -2.47 -15.38 -3.80
CA LEU A 150 -2.31 -16.28 -2.65
C LEU A 150 -0.90 -16.88 -2.57
N ALA A 151 -0.33 -17.27 -3.71
CA ALA A 151 1.04 -17.79 -3.76
C ALA A 151 2.06 -16.71 -3.39
N LEU A 152 1.83 -15.47 -3.80
CA LEU A 152 2.71 -14.36 -3.45
C LEU A 152 2.54 -13.92 -1.98
N ALA A 153 1.31 -13.94 -1.49
CA ALA A 153 0.85 -13.43 -0.20
C ALA A 153 1.25 -11.96 0.06
N PRO A 154 0.91 -11.01 -0.84
CA PRO A 154 1.12 -9.59 -0.56
C PRO A 154 0.26 -9.15 0.64
N LEU A 155 0.70 -8.11 1.34
CA LEU A 155 -0.07 -7.56 2.46
C LEU A 155 -1.13 -6.56 2.00
N GLU A 156 -0.88 -5.86 0.91
CA GLU A 156 -1.80 -4.88 0.36
C GLU A 156 -1.66 -4.79 -1.16
N ILE A 157 -2.79 -4.59 -1.85
CA ILE A 157 -2.86 -4.19 -3.25
C ILE A 157 -3.90 -3.08 -3.35
N GLN A 158 -3.52 -1.87 -3.73
CA GLN A 158 -4.44 -0.72 -3.76
C GLN A 158 -4.18 0.18 -4.96
N LEU A 159 -5.21 0.88 -5.42
CA LEU A 159 -5.04 2.02 -6.32
C LEU A 159 -4.63 3.26 -5.54
N THR A 160 -3.49 3.84 -5.92
CA THR A 160 -3.01 5.10 -5.37
C THR A 160 -3.83 6.27 -5.92
N GLY A 161 -3.80 7.40 -5.21
CA GLY A 161 -4.42 8.64 -5.70
C GLY A 161 -3.81 9.19 -6.99
N GLU A 162 -2.65 8.68 -7.40
CA GLU A 162 -1.94 9.05 -8.64
C GLU A 162 -2.29 8.13 -9.83
N GLY A 163 -3.24 7.19 -9.65
CA GLY A 163 -3.65 6.27 -10.71
C GLY A 163 -2.70 5.09 -10.94
N ALA A 164 -1.87 4.72 -9.96
CA ALA A 164 -1.06 3.51 -10.04
C ALA A 164 -1.64 2.40 -9.16
N LEU A 165 -1.55 1.15 -9.63
CA LEU A 165 -1.69 0.00 -8.74
C LEU A 165 -0.41 -0.15 -7.92
N MET A 166 -0.55 -0.14 -6.60
CA MET A 166 0.54 -0.43 -5.69
C MET A 166 0.30 -1.79 -5.03
N LEU A 167 1.23 -2.72 -5.20
CA LEU A 167 1.32 -3.95 -4.44
C LEU A 167 2.43 -3.82 -3.41
N GLY A 168 2.09 -3.97 -2.13
CA GLY A 168 3.01 -3.88 -0.99
C GLY A 168 3.23 -5.23 -0.32
N SER A 169 4.50 -5.57 -0.06
CA SER A 169 4.88 -6.74 0.75
C SER A 169 6.03 -6.40 1.69
N CYS A 170 5.93 -6.82 2.96
CA CYS A 170 7.06 -6.81 3.90
C CYS A 170 7.76 -8.18 4.00
N LEU A 171 7.15 -9.24 3.46
CA LEU A 171 7.68 -10.61 3.44
C LEU A 171 8.33 -10.93 2.09
N TRP A 172 9.33 -10.14 1.73
CA TRP A 172 10.00 -10.28 0.44
C TRP A 172 11.43 -10.80 0.61
N HIS A 173 11.85 -11.58 -0.38
CA HIS A 173 13.22 -12.06 -0.55
C HIS A 173 13.68 -11.64 -1.94
N GLU A 174 14.99 -11.49 -2.12
CA GLU A 174 15.56 -11.05 -3.40
C GLU A 174 15.11 -11.94 -4.58
N GLU A 175 14.91 -13.24 -4.33
CA GLU A 175 14.43 -14.21 -5.32
C GLU A 175 12.96 -14.02 -5.73
N ARG A 176 12.15 -13.39 -4.87
CA ARG A 176 10.71 -13.19 -5.12
C ARG A 176 10.39 -11.87 -5.83
N VAL A 177 11.40 -11.03 -6.11
CA VAL A 177 11.10 -9.69 -6.62
C VAL A 177 10.59 -9.71 -8.06
N ALA A 178 11.10 -10.62 -8.89
CA ALA A 178 10.55 -10.83 -10.24
C ALA A 178 9.07 -11.25 -10.14
N GLN A 179 8.76 -12.19 -9.26
CA GLN A 179 7.39 -12.64 -8.99
C GLN A 179 6.50 -11.48 -8.51
N ILE A 180 6.99 -10.58 -7.66
CA ILE A 180 6.25 -9.39 -7.22
C ILE A 180 5.90 -8.50 -8.42
N ALA A 181 6.86 -8.21 -9.29
CA ALA A 181 6.63 -7.38 -10.47
C ALA A 181 5.65 -8.06 -11.44
N GLU A 182 5.82 -9.36 -11.70
CA GLU A 182 4.94 -10.17 -12.55
C GLU A 182 3.49 -10.16 -12.03
N VAL A 183 3.27 -10.50 -10.76
CA VAL A 183 1.92 -10.50 -10.17
C VAL A 183 1.32 -9.10 -10.17
N SER A 184 2.10 -8.06 -9.89
CA SER A 184 1.61 -6.66 -9.93
C SER A 184 1.12 -6.29 -11.33
N VAL A 185 1.87 -6.66 -12.36
CA VAL A 185 1.50 -6.42 -13.76
C VAL A 185 0.31 -7.28 -14.18
N THR A 186 0.24 -8.54 -13.75
CA THR A 186 -0.93 -9.41 -13.98
C THR A 186 -2.20 -8.80 -13.38
N VAL A 187 -2.15 -8.34 -12.14
CA VAL A 187 -3.30 -7.72 -11.46
C VAL A 187 -3.68 -6.41 -12.15
N ALA A 188 -2.70 -5.56 -12.49
CA ALA A 188 -2.96 -4.30 -13.20
C ALA A 188 -3.59 -4.53 -14.58
N ARG A 189 -3.11 -5.52 -15.34
CA ARG A 189 -3.70 -5.91 -16.63
C ARG A 189 -5.14 -6.37 -16.46
N SER A 190 -5.38 -7.23 -15.48
CA SER A 190 -6.71 -7.77 -15.22
C SER A 190 -7.69 -6.66 -14.80
N LEU A 191 -7.26 -5.76 -13.90
CA LEU A 191 -8.04 -4.60 -13.50
C LEU A 191 -8.31 -3.64 -14.66
N THR A 192 -7.33 -3.37 -15.51
CA THR A 192 -7.52 -2.50 -16.69
C THR A 192 -8.54 -3.09 -17.65
N SER A 193 -8.43 -4.40 -17.93
CA SER A 193 -9.39 -5.11 -18.78
C SER A 193 -10.80 -5.10 -18.18
N ALA A 194 -10.92 -5.39 -16.88
CA ALA A 194 -12.19 -5.39 -16.17
C ALA A 194 -12.81 -3.99 -16.11
N ALA A 195 -12.02 -2.95 -15.86
CA ALA A 195 -12.50 -1.58 -15.82
C ALA A 195 -13.07 -1.14 -17.17
N LYS A 196 -12.38 -1.46 -18.27
CA LYS A 196 -12.89 -1.20 -19.63
C LYS A 196 -14.23 -1.91 -19.86
N GLN A 197 -14.35 -3.18 -19.49
CA GLN A 197 -15.61 -3.92 -19.62
C GLN A 197 -16.74 -3.31 -18.80
N VAL A 198 -16.48 -2.89 -17.56
CA VAL A 198 -17.53 -2.30 -16.71
C VAL A 198 -17.96 -0.92 -17.21
N VAL A 199 -17.04 -0.15 -17.79
CA VAL A 199 -17.32 1.18 -18.36
C VAL A 199 -18.04 1.08 -19.72
N GLU A 200 -17.60 0.18 -20.60
CA GLU A 200 -18.14 0.02 -21.96
C GLU A 200 -19.46 -0.77 -21.97
N GLU A 201 -19.59 -1.76 -21.09
CA GLU A 201 -20.78 -2.58 -20.92
C GLU A 201 -21.28 -2.51 -19.47
N PRO A 202 -21.94 -1.40 -19.07
CA PRO A 202 -22.69 -1.40 -17.82
C PRO A 202 -23.73 -2.50 -17.90
N ARG A 203 -23.44 -3.66 -17.28
CA ARG A 203 -24.19 -4.91 -17.44
C ARG A 203 -25.69 -4.68 -17.38
N ALA A 204 -26.35 -4.82 -18.53
CA ALA A 204 -27.79 -4.95 -18.66
C ALA A 204 -28.22 -6.32 -18.08
N GLY A 205 -28.30 -6.43 -16.75
CA GLY A 205 -28.50 -7.73 -16.10
C GLY A 205 -29.27 -7.75 -14.78
N ALA A 206 -29.35 -6.64 -14.04
CA ALA A 206 -30.26 -6.55 -12.90
C ALA A 206 -31.61 -5.95 -13.35
N GLY A 207 -32.52 -6.82 -13.83
CA GLY A 207 -33.96 -6.50 -13.95
C GLY A 207 -34.33 -5.39 -14.95
N TYR A 208 -34.31 -5.71 -16.24
CA TYR A 208 -34.71 -4.84 -17.35
C TYR A 208 -36.25 -4.66 -17.47
N ARG A 209 -36.91 -4.07 -16.47
CA ARG A 209 -38.30 -3.54 -16.56
C ARG A 209 -38.54 -2.37 -15.60
N ALA A 210 -37.68 -1.35 -15.60
CA ALA A 210 -38.00 0.03 -15.13
C ALA A 210 -36.74 0.91 -15.16
N MET A 211 -36.17 1.20 -16.33
CA MET A 211 -35.07 2.17 -16.44
C MET A 211 -35.53 3.41 -17.19
N ASP A 212 -35.74 4.48 -16.43
CA ASP A 212 -35.41 5.85 -16.88
C ASP A 212 -35.16 6.82 -15.71
N ARG A 213 -35.48 6.44 -14.46
CA ARG A 213 -35.17 7.27 -13.26
C ARG A 213 -34.31 6.58 -12.18
N SER A 214 -34.43 5.26 -12.01
CA SER A 214 -33.69 4.50 -11.00
C SER A 214 -32.22 4.25 -11.38
N ALA A 215 -31.90 4.09 -12.66
CA ALA A 215 -30.52 3.85 -13.12
C ALA A 215 -29.61 5.08 -12.92
N ARG A 216 -30.14 6.28 -13.18
CA ARG A 216 -29.44 7.53 -12.84
C ARG A 216 -29.33 7.72 -11.33
N ALA A 217 -30.35 7.32 -10.56
CA ALA A 217 -30.28 7.35 -9.11
C ALA A 217 -29.28 6.34 -8.54
N ALA A 218 -29.14 5.15 -9.14
CA ALA A 218 -28.16 4.12 -8.74
C ALA A 218 -26.73 4.53 -9.12
N ALA A 219 -26.51 5.07 -10.32
CA ALA A 219 -25.23 5.66 -10.71
C ALA A 219 -24.88 6.89 -9.84
N GLN A 220 -25.88 7.71 -9.47
CA GLN A 220 -25.68 8.80 -8.50
C GLN A 220 -25.41 8.29 -7.09
N LEU A 221 -26.02 7.16 -6.69
CA LEU A 221 -25.72 6.47 -5.43
C LEU A 221 -24.29 5.94 -5.43
N ASP A 222 -23.84 5.30 -6.51
CA ASP A 222 -22.45 4.83 -6.65
C ASP A 222 -21.46 5.99 -6.66
N VAL A 223 -21.75 7.10 -7.38
CA VAL A 223 -20.91 8.30 -7.35
C VAL A 223 -20.89 8.93 -5.96
N SER A 224 -22.04 9.01 -5.27
CA SER A 224 -22.10 9.53 -3.90
C SER A 224 -21.38 8.63 -2.90
N THR A 225 -21.38 7.31 -3.13
CA THR A 225 -20.65 6.32 -2.33
C THR A 225 -19.15 6.44 -2.58
N LEU A 226 -18.73 6.63 -3.83
CA LEU A 226 -17.34 6.92 -4.20
C LEU A 226 -16.85 8.22 -3.56
N GLU A 227 -17.66 9.28 -3.60
CA GLU A 227 -17.34 10.55 -2.95
C GLU A 227 -17.27 10.42 -1.42
N ALA A 228 -18.18 9.66 -0.81
CA ALA A 228 -18.18 9.39 0.62
C ALA A 228 -16.91 8.64 1.04
N LEU A 229 -16.55 7.57 0.33
CA LEU A 229 -15.32 6.81 0.60
C LEU A 229 -14.06 7.65 0.40
N ARG A 230 -14.02 8.51 -0.63
CA ARG A 230 -12.91 9.46 -0.84
C ARG A 230 -12.79 10.47 0.30
N ARG A 231 -13.92 11.01 0.79
CA ARG A 231 -13.92 11.95 1.92
C ARG A 231 -13.46 11.27 3.21
N ASP A 232 -13.96 10.09 3.53
CA ASP A 232 -13.56 9.37 4.74
C ASP A 232 -12.07 9.03 4.74
N ARG A 233 -11.51 8.63 3.59
CA ARG A 233 -10.06 8.40 3.46
C ARG A 233 -9.24 9.67 3.62
N ALA A 234 -9.69 10.78 3.03
CA ALA A 234 -9.02 12.08 3.17
C ALA A 234 -9.04 12.55 4.63
N GLU A 235 -10.17 12.46 5.31
CA GLU A 235 -10.29 12.81 6.72
C GLU A 235 -9.45 11.91 7.64
N GLY A 236 -9.43 10.60 7.37
CA GLY A 236 -8.61 9.64 8.12
C GLY A 236 -7.11 9.88 7.94
N ALA A 237 -6.67 10.32 6.76
CA ALA A 237 -5.28 10.70 6.51
C ALA A 237 -4.90 12.00 7.24
N GLU A 238 -5.78 13.02 7.23
CA GLU A 238 -5.53 14.27 7.94
C GLU A 238 -5.45 14.11 9.46
N ARG A 239 -6.35 13.32 10.06
CA ARG A 239 -6.35 13.07 11.50
C ARG A 239 -5.06 12.37 11.95
N ARG A 240 -4.60 11.37 11.17
CA ARG A 240 -3.32 10.68 11.42
C ARG A 240 -2.13 11.64 11.27
N GLY A 241 -2.12 12.48 10.23
CA GLY A 241 -1.08 13.49 10.02
C GLY A 241 -0.99 14.49 11.18
N ARG A 242 -2.13 15.01 11.66
CA ARG A 242 -2.20 15.91 12.82
C ARG A 242 -1.70 15.26 14.10
N MET A 243 -2.09 14.01 14.37
CA MET A 243 -1.61 13.29 15.56
C MET A 243 -0.10 13.05 15.52
N MET A 244 0.47 12.64 14.37
CA MET A 244 1.92 12.48 14.23
C MET A 244 2.65 13.81 14.45
N PHE A 245 2.15 14.92 13.89
CA PHE A 245 2.76 16.23 14.09
C PHE A 245 2.79 16.63 15.58
N VAL A 246 1.67 16.45 16.29
CA VAL A 246 1.60 16.73 17.74
C VAL A 246 2.56 15.84 18.52
N ALA A 247 2.62 14.53 18.23
CA ALA A 247 3.54 13.62 18.89
C ALA A 247 5.02 14.01 18.66
N MET A 248 5.36 14.43 17.45
CA MET A 248 6.71 14.86 17.09
C MET A 248 7.12 16.14 17.82
N VAL A 249 6.21 17.12 17.94
CA VAL A 249 6.43 18.36 18.71
C VAL A 249 6.61 18.05 20.20
N ALA A 250 5.79 17.18 20.76
CA ALA A 250 5.90 16.77 22.16
C ALA A 250 7.24 16.07 22.45
N MET A 251 7.68 15.18 21.57
CA MET A 251 8.97 14.49 21.68
C MET A 251 10.14 15.47 21.60
N ALA A 252 10.11 16.44 20.67
CA ALA A 252 11.13 17.47 20.54
C ALA A 252 11.21 18.35 21.81
N ALA A 253 10.06 18.75 22.36
CA ALA A 253 9.99 19.50 23.61
C ALA A 253 10.57 18.72 24.80
N GLY A 254 10.27 17.41 24.89
CA GLY A 254 10.81 16.54 25.93
C GLY A 254 12.32 16.38 25.85
N LEU A 255 12.87 16.18 24.64
CA LEU A 255 14.32 16.13 24.41
C LEU A 255 15.00 17.46 24.77
N PHE A 256 14.38 18.59 24.42
CA PHE A 256 14.90 19.91 24.76
C PHE A 256 14.91 20.15 26.28
N ALA A 257 13.82 19.81 26.97
CA ALA A 257 13.72 19.94 28.42
C ALA A 257 14.76 19.05 29.14
N LEU A 258 14.96 17.82 28.66
CA LEU A 258 15.98 16.91 29.18
C LEU A 258 17.39 17.49 28.99
N ALA A 259 17.69 18.02 27.79
CA ALA A 259 18.98 18.66 27.51
C ALA A 259 19.21 19.89 28.41
N ALA A 260 18.19 20.73 28.61
CA ALA A 260 18.26 21.89 29.49
C ALA A 260 18.48 21.50 30.95
N TYR A 261 17.78 20.47 31.44
CA TYR A 261 17.96 19.94 32.79
C TYR A 261 19.40 19.42 33.00
N LEU A 262 19.92 18.65 32.04
CA LEU A 262 21.28 18.12 32.07
C LEU A 262 22.37 19.20 31.95
N MET A 263 22.07 20.35 31.36
CA MET A 263 22.98 21.50 31.33
C MET A 263 23.00 22.28 32.65
N TRP A 264 21.92 22.23 33.43
CA TRP A 264 21.79 23.00 34.66
C TRP A 264 22.21 22.21 35.91
N ALA A 265 22.02 20.89 35.91
CA ALA A 265 22.50 19.97 36.93
C ALA A 265 24.01 19.71 36.82
#